data_AF-A0A947EJY1-F1
#
_entry.id   AF-A0A947EJY1-F1
#
_cell.length_a   1.000
_cell.length_b   1.000
_cell.length_c   1.000
_cell.angle_alpha   90.00
_cell.angle_beta   90.00
_cell.angle_gamma   90.00
#
_symmetry.space_group_name_H-M   'P 1'
#
loop_
_entity.id
_entity.type
_entity.pdbx_description
1 polymer ?
#
loop_
_entity_poly.entity_id
_entity_poly.type
_entity_poly.pdbx_seq_one_letter_code
_entity_poly.pdbx_strand_id
1 'polypeptide(L)'
;ENHGWLSSDAPKLMEAIAEVGMDNCGTLPDFGNWCIKRKEGENWGECEETYPDKYEGIQLLMPAAKAVSAKSYDFDDKGNETSIDYTRMLQIVKDAGYSGFIGVEYEGNRLSEEEGLLATKNLLISAAQKVN
;
A
#
# COMPACT_ATOMS: atom_id res chain seq x y z
N GLU A 1 -8.40 0.81 5.44
CA GLU A 1 -7.44 0.49 4.38
C GLU A 1 -7.91 1.12 3.09
N ASN A 2 -7.02 1.69 2.27
CA ASN A 2 -7.38 2.01 0.89
C ASN A 2 -7.61 0.70 0.14
N HIS A 3 -8.80 0.51 -0.44
CA HIS A 3 -9.22 -0.79 -0.98
C HIS A 3 -10.18 -0.64 -2.18
N GLY A 4 -10.03 0.44 -2.93
CA GLY A 4 -10.82 0.75 -4.12
C GLY A 4 -11.78 1.91 -3.92
N TRP A 5 -12.28 2.45 -5.02
CA TRP A 5 -13.29 3.50 -5.03
C TRP A 5 -12.85 4.73 -4.21
N LEU A 6 -13.76 5.32 -3.43
CA LEU A 6 -13.48 6.48 -2.58
C LEU A 6 -12.41 6.20 -1.52
N SER A 7 -12.20 4.94 -1.13
CA SER A 7 -11.14 4.61 -0.17
C SER A 7 -9.74 4.66 -0.77
N SER A 8 -9.62 4.54 -2.10
CA SER A 8 -8.35 4.73 -2.82
C SER A 8 -8.10 6.17 -3.26
N ASP A 9 -9.05 7.08 -2.99
CA ASP A 9 -8.88 8.52 -3.11
C ASP A 9 -8.39 9.04 -1.75
N ALA A 10 -7.06 9.21 -1.62
CA ALA A 10 -6.44 9.47 -0.32
C ALA A 10 -6.99 10.72 0.40
N PRO A 11 -7.21 11.88 -0.26
CA PRO A 11 -7.88 13.01 0.36
C PRO A 11 -9.26 12.68 0.94
N LYS A 12 -10.10 11.94 0.21
CA LYS A 12 -11.44 11.56 0.68
C LYS A 12 -11.40 10.56 1.83
N LEU A 13 -10.47 9.61 1.80
CA LEU A 13 -10.28 8.69 2.92
C LEU A 13 -9.84 9.46 4.17
N MET A 14 -8.93 10.41 4.04
CA MET A 14 -8.48 11.23 5.17
C MET A 14 -9.58 12.15 5.70
N GLU A 15 -10.43 12.70 4.85
CA GLU A 15 -11.63 13.45 5.25
C GLU A 15 -12.56 12.56 6.10
N ALA A 16 -12.87 11.34 5.65
CA ALA A 16 -13.70 10.39 6.40
C ALA A 16 -13.08 10.01 7.76
N ILE A 17 -11.76 9.78 7.82
CA ILE A 17 -11.06 9.49 9.08
C ILE A 17 -11.11 10.69 10.04
N ALA A 18 -10.96 11.91 9.52
CA ALA A 18 -11.06 13.12 10.33
C ALA A 18 -12.48 13.35 10.87
N GLU A 19 -13.52 13.08 10.06
CA GLU A 19 -14.92 13.18 10.48
C GLU A 19 -15.28 12.19 11.60
N VAL A 20 -14.72 10.97 11.58
CA VAL A 20 -14.91 10.01 12.67
C VAL A 20 -14.36 10.58 13.98
N GLY A 21 -13.23 11.27 13.96
CA GLY A 21 -12.72 12.05 15.10
C GLY A 21 -12.39 11.20 16.34
N MET A 22 -12.01 9.93 16.17
CA MET A 22 -11.69 9.01 17.26
C MET A 22 -10.22 8.58 17.21
N ASP A 23 -9.51 8.66 18.34
CA ASP A 23 -8.09 8.30 18.45
C ASP A 23 -7.79 6.83 18.12
N ASN A 24 -8.77 5.94 18.28
CA ASN A 24 -8.67 4.52 17.95
C ASN A 24 -9.13 4.19 16.52
N CYS A 25 -9.57 5.18 15.75
CA CYS A 25 -9.79 5.07 14.32
C CYS A 25 -8.57 5.59 13.57
N GLY A 26 -8.29 5.04 12.38
CA GLY A 26 -7.15 5.44 11.59
C GLY A 26 -7.07 4.68 10.27
N THR A 27 -5.92 4.78 9.62
CA THR A 27 -5.67 4.15 8.32
C THR A 27 -4.84 2.87 8.47
N LEU A 28 -4.97 2.03 7.44
CA LEU A 28 -4.05 0.96 7.13
C LEU A 28 -3.60 1.24 5.70
N PRO A 29 -2.50 2.00 5.47
CA PRO A 29 -2.05 2.30 4.13
C PRO A 29 -1.56 1.03 3.43
N ASP A 30 -2.17 0.70 2.30
CA ASP A 30 -1.81 -0.41 1.42
C ASP A 30 -1.06 0.12 0.18
N PHE A 31 0.09 -0.48 -0.11
CA PHE A 31 0.99 -0.01 -1.17
C PHE A 31 0.44 -0.14 -2.60
N GLY A 32 -0.53 -1.03 -2.86
CA GLY A 32 -1.01 -1.38 -4.19
C GLY A 32 -2.47 -1.02 -4.49
N ASN A 33 -3.32 -0.87 -3.48
CA ASN A 33 -4.76 -0.65 -3.64
C ASN A 33 -5.13 0.80 -4.03
N TRP A 34 -4.91 1.16 -5.29
CA TRP A 34 -5.07 2.52 -5.79
C TRP A 34 -6.14 2.70 -6.86
N CYS A 35 -6.99 1.69 -7.10
CA CYS A 35 -8.04 1.81 -8.11
C CYS A 35 -9.22 2.66 -7.61
N ILE A 36 -9.42 3.86 -8.14
CA ILE A 36 -10.50 4.77 -7.72
C ILE A 36 -11.80 4.60 -8.50
N LYS A 37 -11.73 3.97 -9.69
CA LYS A 37 -12.91 3.65 -10.50
C LYS A 37 -12.70 2.35 -11.27
N ARG A 38 -13.72 1.50 -11.27
CA ARG A 38 -13.78 0.25 -12.05
C ARG A 38 -14.70 0.41 -13.25
N LYS A 39 -14.44 -0.36 -14.31
CA LYS A 39 -15.33 -0.38 -15.48
C LYS A 39 -16.73 -0.82 -15.08
N GLU A 40 -17.73 -0.26 -15.76
CA GLU A 40 -19.15 -0.61 -15.60
C GLU A 40 -19.70 -0.50 -14.17
N GLY A 41 -18.97 0.18 -13.28
CA GLY A 41 -19.35 0.30 -11.88
C GLY A 41 -19.15 -0.99 -11.06
N GLU A 42 -18.34 -1.94 -11.53
CA GLU A 42 -18.13 -3.22 -10.86
C GLU A 42 -17.39 -3.08 -9.53
N ASN A 43 -17.72 -3.93 -8.56
CA ASN A 43 -17.03 -3.94 -7.27
C ASN A 43 -15.55 -4.39 -7.39
N TRP A 44 -15.27 -5.30 -8.33
CA TRP A 44 -13.97 -5.90 -8.58
C TRP A 44 -13.80 -6.10 -10.08
N GLY A 45 -12.56 -6.15 -10.58
CA GLY A 45 -12.31 -6.34 -12.02
C GLY A 45 -11.35 -5.31 -12.58
N GLU A 46 -11.50 -4.94 -13.85
CA GLU A 46 -10.58 -4.03 -14.52
C GLU A 46 -10.65 -2.62 -13.92
N CYS A 47 -9.49 -2.06 -13.60
CA CYS A 47 -9.41 -0.68 -13.15
C CYS A 47 -9.54 0.28 -14.33
N GLU A 48 -10.53 1.18 -14.28
CA GLU A 48 -10.71 2.23 -15.27
C GLU A 48 -9.87 3.46 -14.93
N GLU A 49 -9.81 3.80 -13.63
CA GLU A 49 -9.08 4.97 -13.14
C GLU A 49 -8.31 4.61 -11.86
N THR A 50 -7.01 4.91 -11.87
CA THR A 50 -6.10 4.69 -10.73
C THR A 50 -5.70 6.03 -10.14
N TYR A 51 -5.55 6.09 -8.81
CA TYR A 51 -5.02 7.25 -8.13
C TYR A 51 -3.65 7.64 -8.73
N PRO A 52 -3.43 8.91 -9.12
CA PRO A 52 -2.29 9.27 -9.97
C PRO A 52 -0.91 8.95 -9.38
N ASP A 53 -0.73 9.17 -8.08
CA ASP A 53 0.54 8.91 -7.39
C ASP A 53 0.31 8.14 -6.07
N LYS A 54 0.53 6.83 -6.11
CA LYS A 54 0.45 5.95 -4.94
C LYS A 54 1.38 6.39 -3.79
N TYR A 55 2.51 7.00 -4.07
CA TYR A 55 3.48 7.42 -3.05
C TYR A 55 2.98 8.67 -2.32
N GLU A 56 2.44 9.64 -3.05
CA GLU A 56 1.73 10.78 -2.46
C GLU A 56 0.53 10.29 -1.63
N GLY A 57 -0.23 9.33 -2.17
CA GLY A 57 -1.33 8.70 -1.47
C GLY A 57 -0.90 8.10 -0.12
N ILE A 58 0.14 7.24 -0.10
CA ILE A 58 0.68 6.70 1.15
C ILE A 58 1.09 7.81 2.11
N GLN A 59 1.84 8.82 1.63
CA GLN A 59 2.28 9.94 2.47
C GLN A 59 1.11 10.67 3.15
N LEU A 60 -0.02 10.84 2.45
CA LEU A 60 -1.24 11.43 3.01
C LEU A 60 -1.90 10.54 4.07
N LEU A 61 -1.85 9.22 3.91
CA LEU A 61 -2.48 8.27 4.83
C LEU A 61 -1.64 8.02 6.10
N MET A 62 -0.32 8.18 6.03
CA MET A 62 0.60 7.85 7.13
C MET A 62 0.32 8.54 8.48
N PRO A 63 -0.10 9.82 8.56
CA PRO A 63 -0.37 10.47 9.85
C PRO A 63 -1.45 9.79 10.69
N ALA A 64 -2.36 9.04 10.04
CA ALA A 64 -3.42 8.30 10.71
C ALA A 64 -3.13 6.78 10.80
N ALA A 65 -1.94 6.33 10.36
CA ALA A 65 -1.65 4.90 10.21
C ALA A 65 -1.60 4.17 11.56
N LYS A 66 -2.35 3.07 11.67
CA LYS A 66 -2.29 2.12 12.80
C LYS A 66 -1.54 0.83 12.43
N ALA A 67 -1.56 0.47 11.14
CA ALA A 67 -0.85 -0.65 10.53
C ALA A 67 -0.45 -0.26 9.09
N VAL A 68 0.43 -1.02 8.43
CA VAL A 68 0.79 -0.82 7.02
C VAL A 68 0.70 -2.16 6.29
N SER A 69 0.12 -2.19 5.08
CA SER A 69 0.11 -3.36 4.20
C SER A 69 1.15 -3.21 3.08
N ALA A 70 2.12 -4.11 3.08
CA ALA A 70 3.09 -4.28 2.00
C ALA A 70 2.51 -5.18 0.91
N LYS A 71 1.53 -4.63 0.17
CA LYS A 71 0.97 -5.23 -1.05
C LYS A 71 2.05 -5.45 -2.11
N SER A 72 2.04 -6.63 -2.73
CA SER A 72 2.98 -7.05 -3.76
C SER A 72 2.31 -7.95 -4.79
N TYR A 73 2.77 -7.90 -6.04
CA TYR A 73 2.20 -8.67 -7.14
C TYR A 73 3.26 -9.48 -7.88
N ASP A 74 4.34 -8.85 -8.32
CA ASP A 74 5.38 -9.57 -9.06
C ASP A 74 6.77 -9.00 -8.83
N PHE A 75 7.78 -9.85 -8.99
CA PHE A 75 9.18 -9.58 -8.68
C PHE A 75 10.10 -9.76 -9.89
N ASP A 76 11.04 -8.85 -10.08
CA ASP A 76 12.11 -8.98 -11.08
C ASP A 76 13.18 -10.02 -10.67
N ASP A 77 14.14 -10.29 -11.56
CA ASP A 77 15.24 -11.24 -11.30
C ASP A 77 16.16 -10.82 -10.14
N LYS A 78 16.04 -9.58 -9.65
CA LYS A 78 16.77 -9.05 -8.49
C LYS A 78 15.93 -9.06 -7.21
N GLY A 79 14.69 -9.57 -7.27
CA GLY A 79 13.76 -9.63 -6.15
C GLY A 79 13.06 -8.31 -5.82
N ASN A 80 13.08 -7.31 -6.71
CA ASN A 80 12.33 -6.07 -6.51
C ASN A 80 10.90 -6.22 -7.05
N GLU A 81 9.92 -5.60 -6.37
CA GLU A 81 8.56 -5.53 -6.89
C GLU A 81 8.52 -4.71 -8.18
N THR A 82 7.82 -5.20 -9.20
CA THR A 82 7.87 -4.67 -10.57
C THR A 82 7.07 -3.39 -10.82
N SER A 83 6.13 -3.06 -9.92
CA SER A 83 5.16 -1.97 -10.04
C SER A 83 5.19 -0.96 -8.89
N ILE A 84 5.90 -1.29 -7.79
CA ILE A 84 5.99 -0.54 -6.55
C ILE A 84 7.48 -0.45 -6.14
N ASP A 85 8.01 0.76 -6.04
CA ASP A 85 9.33 0.99 -5.46
C ASP A 85 9.26 0.89 -3.92
N TYR A 86 9.64 -0.28 -3.41
CA TYR A 86 9.64 -0.55 -1.97
C TYR A 86 10.63 0.31 -1.19
N THR A 87 11.74 0.74 -1.80
CA THR A 87 12.70 1.61 -1.10
C THR A 87 12.07 2.99 -0.88
N ARG A 88 11.40 3.53 -1.91
CA ARG A 88 10.65 4.78 -1.80
C ARG A 88 9.49 4.67 -0.80
N MET A 89 8.72 3.57 -0.84
CA MET A 89 7.63 3.34 0.12
C MET A 89 8.13 3.30 1.55
N LEU A 90 9.20 2.55 1.83
CA LEU A 90 9.75 2.45 3.18
C LEU A 90 10.37 3.77 3.66
N GLN A 91 10.93 4.59 2.77
CA GLN A 91 11.38 5.93 3.13
C GLN A 91 10.20 6.81 3.58
N ILE A 92 9.06 6.78 2.87
CA ILE A 92 7.85 7.53 3.26
C ILE A 92 7.33 7.04 4.63
N VAL A 93 7.30 5.73 4.84
CA VAL A 93 6.88 5.14 6.13
C VAL A 93 7.82 5.59 7.26
N LYS A 94 9.13 5.59 7.03
CA LYS A 94 10.15 6.04 7.99
C LYS A 94 10.03 7.54 8.28
N ASP A 95 9.89 8.37 7.25
CA ASP A 95 9.80 9.83 7.36
C ASP A 95 8.54 10.26 8.14
N ALA A 96 7.47 9.45 8.08
CA ALA A 96 6.28 9.63 8.90
C ALA A 96 6.46 9.22 10.38
N GLY A 97 7.62 8.67 10.77
CA GLY A 97 7.91 8.22 12.13
C GLY A 97 7.19 6.92 12.53
N TYR A 98 6.66 6.15 11.56
CA TYR A 98 5.96 4.91 11.85
C TYR A 98 6.95 3.82 12.32
N SER A 99 6.63 3.19 13.44
CA SER A 99 7.47 2.14 14.08
C SER A 99 6.68 0.87 14.41
N GLY A 100 5.45 0.74 13.92
CA GLY A 100 4.62 -0.43 14.09
C GLY A 100 4.93 -1.54 13.07
N PHE A 101 3.99 -2.46 12.89
CA PHE A 101 4.15 -3.60 11.99
C PHE A 101 3.82 -3.24 10.53
N ILE A 102 4.63 -3.77 9.62
CA ILE A 102 4.34 -3.81 8.19
C ILE A 102 3.95 -5.26 7.86
N GLY A 103 2.68 -5.47 7.51
CA GLY A 103 2.13 -6.78 7.14
C GLY A 103 2.50 -7.12 5.70
N VAL A 104 2.93 -8.35 5.45
CA VAL A 104 3.14 -8.85 4.09
C VAL A 104 1.80 -9.22 3.47
N GLU A 105 1.54 -8.72 2.26
CA GLU A 105 0.36 -9.08 1.49
C GLU A 105 0.76 -9.37 0.03
N TYR A 106 0.69 -10.64 -0.37
CA TYR A 106 0.98 -11.06 -1.74
C TYR A 106 -0.33 -11.36 -2.47
N GLU A 107 -0.53 -10.73 -3.62
CA GLU A 107 -1.73 -10.87 -4.47
C GLU A 107 -1.34 -11.14 -5.93
N GLY A 108 -0.13 -11.69 -6.13
CA GLY A 108 0.36 -12.05 -7.44
C GLY A 108 -0.11 -13.43 -7.91
N ASN A 109 0.03 -13.67 -9.21
CA ASN A 109 -0.43 -14.92 -9.84
C ASN A 109 0.71 -15.79 -10.40
N ARG A 110 1.97 -15.35 -10.30
CA ARG A 110 3.13 -16.06 -10.86
C ARG A 110 3.78 -17.02 -9.87
N LEU A 111 3.95 -16.60 -8.61
CA LEU A 111 4.49 -17.43 -7.54
C LEU A 111 3.34 -18.10 -6.78
N SER A 112 3.62 -19.19 -6.08
CA SER A 112 2.69 -19.68 -5.06
C SER A 112 2.54 -18.66 -3.94
N GLU A 113 1.46 -18.76 -3.15
CA GLU A 113 1.23 -17.87 -2.00
C GLU A 113 2.43 -17.89 -1.04
N GLU A 114 2.95 -19.07 -0.69
CA GLU A 114 4.10 -19.18 0.23
C GLU A 114 5.36 -18.52 -0.35
N GLU A 115 5.67 -18.77 -1.62
CA GLU A 115 6.82 -18.16 -2.30
C GLU A 115 6.68 -16.65 -2.40
N GLY A 116 5.48 -16.16 -2.71
CA GLY A 116 5.16 -14.74 -2.77
C GLY A 116 5.33 -14.06 -1.40
N LEU A 117 4.78 -14.64 -0.33
CA LEU A 117 4.94 -14.14 1.04
C LEU A 117 6.43 -14.04 1.43
N LEU A 118 7.23 -15.06 1.10
CA LEU A 118 8.67 -15.07 1.37
C LEU A 118 9.42 -14.03 0.52
N ALA A 119 9.04 -13.86 -0.75
CA ALA A 119 9.61 -12.86 -1.64
C ALA A 119 9.35 -11.44 -1.12
N THR A 120 8.11 -11.12 -0.73
CA THR A 120 7.75 -9.80 -0.17
C THR A 120 8.49 -9.53 1.14
N LYS A 121 8.58 -10.54 2.03
CA LYS A 121 9.37 -10.43 3.28
C LYS A 121 10.84 -10.11 2.99
N ASN A 122 11.46 -10.83 2.05
CA ASN A 122 12.87 -10.62 1.70
C ASN A 122 13.09 -9.25 1.05
N LEU A 123 12.14 -8.80 0.21
CA LEU A 123 12.14 -7.47 -0.37
C LEU A 123 12.07 -6.38 0.73
N LEU A 124 11.19 -6.51 1.73
CA LEU A 124 11.10 -5.58 2.85
C LEU A 124 12.44 -5.46 3.60
N ILE A 125 13.08 -6.59 3.91
CA ILE A 125 14.38 -6.62 4.59
C ILE A 125 15.46 -5.95 3.73
N SER A 126 15.51 -6.25 2.44
CA SER A 126 16.47 -5.68 1.48
C SER A 126 16.27 -4.18 1.27
N ALA A 127 15.02 -3.73 1.13
CA ALA A 127 14.67 -2.33 0.95
C ALA A 127 14.97 -1.51 2.21
N ALA A 128 14.67 -2.06 3.41
CA ALA A 128 14.93 -1.37 4.68
C ALA A 128 16.43 -1.05 4.89
N GLN A 129 17.35 -1.85 4.33
CA GLN A 129 18.78 -1.58 4.39
C GLN A 129 19.23 -0.40 3.51
N LYS A 130 18.39 0.05 2.58
CA LYS A 130 18.66 1.13 1.63
C LYS A 130 18.05 2.48 2.05
N VAL A 131 17.19 2.48 3.07
CA VAL A 131 16.53 3.68 3.58
C VAL A 131 17.50 4.47 4.47
N ASN A 132 17.64 5.78 4.24
CA ASN A 132 18.55 6.68 4.96
C ASN A 132 18.01 7.02 6.35
#